data_AF-A0A078I7Y6-F1
#
_entry.id   AF-A0A078I7Y6-F1
#
_cell.length_a   1.000
_cell.length_b   1.000
_cell.length_c   1.000
_cell.angle_alpha   90.00
_cell.angle_beta   90.00
_cell.angle_gamma   90.00
#
_symmetry.space_group_name_H-M   'P 1'
#
loop_
_entity.id
_entity.type
_entity.pdbx_description
1 polymer ?
#
loop_
_entity_poly.entity_id
_entity_poly.type
_entity_poly.pdbx_seq_one_letter_code
_entity_poly.pdbx_strand_id
1 'polypeptide(L)'
;MIALVVGLITPIRKLIIGNGAPLGVLQDSVTLVGDGAIPAMTLIIGGNLLKGMRSSGMKKSSIVGVLVARYIFLPISGVLIVRGAYKFDLITSEPLYQFVLLLQYAVPPAMNLGTITQLFGAGESECSVILLWTYALASVSLTVWPTFFMWLVA
;
A
#
# COMPACT_ATOMS: atom_id res chain seq x y z
N MET A 1 11.92 3.93 -9.43
CA MET A 1 13.14 3.69 -10.24
C MET A 1 14.19 4.77 -10.03
N ILE A 2 13.89 6.06 -10.25
CA ILE A 2 14.88 7.15 -10.06
C ILE A 2 15.42 7.20 -8.62
N ALA A 3 14.54 7.13 -7.60
CA ALA A 3 14.98 7.10 -6.19
C ALA A 3 15.90 5.91 -5.85
N LEU A 4 15.67 4.76 -6.48
CA LEU A 4 16.50 3.55 -6.31
C LEU A 4 17.89 3.78 -6.91
N VAL A 5 17.96 4.34 -8.13
CA VAL A 5 19.22 4.66 -8.82
C VAL A 5 20.03 5.68 -8.01
N VAL A 6 19.37 6.74 -7.52
CA VAL A 6 19.99 7.78 -6.68
C VAL A 6 20.49 7.20 -5.35
N GLY A 7 19.74 6.28 -4.73
CA GLY A 7 20.12 5.62 -3.48
C GLY A 7 21.24 4.58 -3.60
N LEU A 8 21.38 3.93 -4.77
CA LEU A 8 22.43 2.94 -5.02
C LEU A 8 23.80 3.58 -5.27
N ILE A 9 23.84 4.81 -5.80
CA ILE A 9 25.10 5.49 -6.14
C ILE A 9 25.72 6.09 -4.87
N THR A 10 26.76 5.44 -4.35
CA THR A 10 27.47 5.78 -3.10
C THR A 10 27.90 7.24 -2.97
N PRO A 11 28.46 7.92 -3.99
CA PRO A 11 28.83 9.33 -3.88
C PRO A 11 27.62 10.27 -3.77
N ILE A 12 26.54 10.00 -4.50
CA ILE A 12 25.30 10.79 -4.43
C ILE A 12 24.60 10.58 -3.09
N ARG A 13 24.57 9.33 -2.61
CA ARG A 13 24.06 8.98 -1.28
C ARG A 13 24.82 9.70 -0.17
N LYS A 14 26.17 9.74 -0.19
CA LYS A 14 26.95 10.46 0.83
C LYS A 14 26.78 11.98 0.79
N LEU A 15 26.42 12.52 -0.38
CA LEU A 15 26.22 13.96 -0.58
C LEU A 15 24.85 14.44 -0.06
N ILE A 16 23.82 13.59 -0.12
CA ILE A 16 22.43 13.93 0.19
C ILE A 16 21.94 13.28 1.50
N ILE A 17 22.40 12.07 1.83
CA ILE A 17 21.86 11.24 2.91
C ILE A 17 22.83 11.15 4.10
N GLY A 18 22.46 11.77 5.23
CA GLY A 18 23.16 11.65 6.52
C GLY A 18 23.40 12.97 7.27
N ASN A 19 23.59 12.91 8.60
CA ASN A 19 23.65 14.07 9.53
C ASN A 19 24.79 15.10 9.29
N GLY A 20 25.68 14.88 8.30
CA GLY A 20 26.75 15.79 7.91
C GLY A 20 26.87 15.98 6.40
N ALA A 21 25.83 15.62 5.64
CA ALA A 21 25.84 15.70 4.19
C ALA A 21 25.63 17.16 3.72
N PRO A 22 26.45 17.69 2.79
CA PRO A 22 26.38 19.10 2.38
C PRO A 22 25.06 19.47 1.68
N LEU A 23 24.32 18.49 1.14
CA LEU A 23 22.98 18.66 0.54
C LEU A 23 21.86 18.02 1.38
N GLY A 24 22.09 17.83 2.69
CA GLY A 24 21.09 17.27 3.62
C GLY A 24 19.76 18.03 3.64
N VAL A 25 19.78 19.35 3.34
CA VAL A 25 18.58 20.19 3.22
C VAL A 25 17.59 19.66 2.17
N LEU A 26 18.08 19.02 1.10
CA LEU A 26 17.20 18.38 0.10
C LEU A 26 16.49 17.17 0.69
N GLN A 27 17.19 16.34 1.47
CA GLN A 27 16.58 15.21 2.17
C GLN A 27 15.51 15.72 3.14
N ASP A 28 15.86 16.69 3.98
CA ASP A 28 14.96 17.24 5.01
C ASP A 28 13.72 17.89 4.38
N SER A 29 13.88 18.59 3.26
CA SER A 29 12.76 19.19 2.52
C SER A 29 11.86 18.11 1.93
N VAL A 30 12.43 17.07 1.31
CA VAL A 30 11.65 15.98 0.73
C VAL A 30 10.92 15.17 1.81
N THR A 31 11.54 14.93 2.96
CA THR A 31 10.89 14.27 4.09
C THR A 31 9.77 15.13 4.66
N LEU A 32 9.99 16.44 4.84
CA LEU A 32 8.97 17.36 5.33
C LEU A 32 7.75 17.41 4.40
N VAL A 33 7.98 17.46 3.09
CA VAL A 33 6.91 17.41 2.08
C VAL A 33 6.21 16.05 2.11
N GLY A 34 6.95 14.95 2.25
CA GLY A 34 6.40 13.60 2.39
C GLY A 34 5.49 13.46 3.61
N ASP A 35 5.96 13.92 4.77
CA ASP A 35 5.23 13.89 6.04
C ASP A 35 3.96 14.74 5.96
N GLY A 36 4.01 15.90 5.29
CA GLY A 36 2.84 16.75 5.05
C GLY A 36 1.87 16.19 4.00
N ALA A 37 2.35 15.41 3.03
CA ALA A 37 1.52 14.82 1.99
C ALA A 37 0.58 13.72 2.52
N ILE A 38 0.99 12.97 3.55
CA ILE A 38 0.18 11.90 4.17
C ILE A 38 -1.17 12.43 4.70
N PRO A 39 -1.20 13.43 5.61
CA PRO A 39 -2.46 13.99 6.09
C PRO A 39 -3.22 14.77 5.01
N ALA A 40 -2.52 15.43 4.07
CA ALA A 40 -3.16 16.14 2.95
C ALA A 40 -3.96 15.18 2.04
N MET A 41 -3.37 14.05 1.64
CA MET A 41 -4.10 13.02 0.87
C MET A 41 -5.27 12.43 1.66
N THR A 42 -5.10 12.23 2.96
CA THR A 42 -6.17 11.74 3.83
C THR A 42 -7.35 12.73 3.87
N LEU A 43 -7.07 14.03 3.98
CA LEU A 43 -8.10 15.08 3.93
C LEU A 43 -8.82 15.13 2.58
N ILE A 44 -8.10 14.97 1.46
CA ILE A 44 -8.70 14.94 0.12
C ILE A 44 -9.68 13.76 0.01
N ILE A 45 -9.28 12.57 0.45
CA ILE A 45 -10.17 11.39 0.48
C ILE A 45 -11.39 11.69 1.38
N GLY A 46 -11.18 12.31 2.54
CA GLY A 46 -12.23 12.78 3.44
C GLY A 46 -13.24 13.74 2.79
N GLY A 47 -12.76 14.73 2.03
CA GLY A 47 -13.61 15.66 1.29
C GLY A 47 -14.44 14.95 0.22
N ASN A 48 -13.83 14.00 -0.50
CA ASN A 48 -14.49 13.23 -1.55
C ASN A 48 -15.52 12.23 -1.02
N LEU A 49 -15.34 11.76 0.22
CA LEU A 49 -16.32 10.91 0.90
C LEU A 49 -17.66 11.60 1.10
N LEU A 50 -17.70 12.90 1.41
CA LEU A 50 -18.96 13.64 1.56
C LEU A 50 -19.80 13.58 0.27
N LYS A 51 -19.13 13.71 -0.88
CA LYS A 51 -19.77 13.59 -2.19
C LYS A 51 -20.17 12.14 -2.47
N GLY A 52 -19.31 11.17 -2.18
CA GLY A 52 -19.58 9.74 -2.36
C GLY A 52 -20.75 9.22 -1.51
N MET A 53 -20.87 9.64 -0.25
CA MET A 53 -21.99 9.24 0.61
C MET A 53 -23.33 9.78 0.10
N ARG A 54 -23.37 11.04 -0.36
CA ARG A 54 -24.60 11.68 -0.88
C ARG A 54 -24.97 11.23 -2.30
N SER A 55 -23.98 10.92 -3.12
CA SER A 55 -24.15 10.58 -4.54
C SER A 55 -24.16 9.07 -4.82
N SER A 56 -24.20 8.22 -3.79
CA SER A 56 -24.00 6.76 -3.90
C SER A 56 -25.13 6.04 -4.66
N GLY A 57 -25.21 6.25 -5.97
CA GLY A 57 -25.82 5.34 -6.93
C GLY A 57 -24.98 4.06 -7.12
N MET A 58 -23.87 3.91 -6.39
CA MET A 58 -23.06 2.70 -6.40
C MET A 58 -23.82 1.50 -5.86
N LYS A 59 -23.77 0.40 -6.61
CA LYS A 59 -24.24 -0.88 -6.13
C LYS A 59 -23.35 -1.32 -4.97
N LYS A 60 -23.93 -1.52 -3.78
CA LYS A 60 -23.26 -2.10 -2.59
C LYS A 60 -22.48 -3.39 -2.90
N SER A 61 -22.93 -4.15 -3.91
CA SER A 61 -22.25 -5.32 -4.45
C SER A 61 -20.82 -5.06 -4.92
N SER A 62 -20.52 -3.87 -5.48
CA SER A 62 -19.16 -3.54 -5.95
C SER A 62 -18.19 -3.39 -4.79
N ILE A 63 -18.62 -2.73 -3.71
CA ILE A 63 -17.83 -2.54 -2.48
C ILE A 63 -17.51 -3.90 -1.86
N VAL A 64 -18.52 -4.76 -1.71
CA VAL A 64 -18.33 -6.12 -1.18
C VAL A 64 -17.40 -6.93 -2.09
N GLY A 65 -17.57 -6.83 -3.42
CA GLY A 65 -16.69 -7.50 -4.38
C GLY A 65 -15.22 -7.11 -4.22
N VAL A 66 -14.93 -5.81 -4.09
CA VAL A 66 -13.56 -5.32 -3.87
C VAL A 66 -13.01 -5.79 -2.52
N LEU A 67 -13.80 -5.75 -1.45
CA LEU A 67 -13.39 -6.22 -0.13
C LEU A 67 -13.03 -7.71 -0.14
N VAL A 68 -13.86 -8.54 -0.75
CA VAL A 68 -13.64 -9.99 -0.86
C VAL A 68 -12.43 -10.28 -1.76
N ALA A 69 -12.33 -9.62 -2.92
CA ALA A 69 -11.17 -9.73 -3.79
C ALA A 69 -9.86 -9.39 -3.07
N ARG A 70 -9.88 -8.30 -2.30
CA ARG A 70 -8.68 -7.77 -1.65
C ARG A 70 -8.28 -8.56 -0.39
N TYR A 71 -9.23 -8.90 0.47
CA TYR A 71 -8.94 -9.49 1.78
C TYR A 71 -9.03 -11.02 1.81
N ILE A 72 -9.52 -11.66 0.76
CA ILE A 72 -9.61 -13.12 0.69
C ILE A 72 -8.84 -13.64 -0.51
N PHE A 73 -9.22 -13.24 -1.73
CA PHE A 73 -8.59 -13.79 -2.93
C PHE A 73 -7.11 -13.40 -3.07
N LEU A 74 -6.77 -12.14 -2.82
CA LEU A 74 -5.38 -11.65 -2.88
C LEU A 74 -4.44 -12.41 -1.93
N PRO A 75 -4.70 -12.50 -0.61
CA PRO A 75 -3.81 -13.20 0.32
C PRO A 75 -3.74 -14.71 0.07
N ILE A 76 -4.86 -15.35 -0.32
CA ILE A 76 -4.85 -16.77 -0.71
C ILE A 76 -3.95 -16.97 -1.94
N SER A 77 -4.08 -16.12 -2.96
CA SER A 77 -3.22 -16.18 -4.15
C SER A 77 -1.75 -15.95 -3.80
N GLY A 78 -1.45 -15.03 -2.87
CA GLY A 78 -0.10 -14.80 -2.37
C GLY A 78 0.51 -16.05 -1.73
N VAL A 79 -0.25 -16.76 -0.90
CA VAL A 79 0.18 -18.03 -0.30
C VAL A 79 0.48 -19.08 -1.37
N LEU A 80 -0.39 -19.22 -2.37
CA LEU A 80 -0.20 -20.17 -3.47
C LEU A 80 1.05 -19.85 -4.29
N ILE A 81 1.26 -18.57 -4.63
CA ILE A 81 2.42 -18.12 -5.40
C ILE A 81 3.71 -18.34 -4.62
N VAL A 82 3.78 -17.88 -3.36
CA VAL A 82 5.01 -17.99 -2.54
C VAL A 82 5.34 -19.45 -2.23
N ARG A 83 4.34 -20.29 -1.88
CA ARG A 83 4.58 -21.73 -1.67
C ARG A 83 4.94 -22.47 -2.96
N GLY A 84 4.33 -22.09 -4.08
CA GLY A 84 4.69 -22.63 -5.39
C GLY A 84 6.15 -22.32 -5.72
N ALA A 85 6.53 -21.04 -5.63
CA ALA A 85 7.88 -20.60 -5.93
C ALA A 85 8.94 -21.15 -4.95
N TYR A 86 8.58 -21.43 -3.69
CA TYR A 86 9.42 -22.20 -2.77
C TYR A 86 9.65 -23.65 -3.26
N LYS A 87 8.59 -24.35 -3.71
CA LYS A 87 8.73 -25.71 -4.26
C LYS A 87 9.55 -25.79 -5.55
N PHE A 88 9.58 -24.70 -6.33
CA PHE A 88 10.39 -24.59 -7.54
C PHE A 88 11.81 -24.04 -7.28
N ASP A 89 12.22 -23.91 -6.01
CA ASP A 89 13.54 -23.39 -5.59
C ASP A 89 13.87 -22.00 -6.17
N LEU A 90 12.83 -21.20 -6.46
CA LEU A 90 12.93 -19.88 -7.08
C LEU A 90 13.11 -18.76 -6.05
N ILE A 91 12.85 -19.07 -4.78
CA ILE A 91 12.81 -18.14 -3.64
C ILE A 91 13.71 -18.68 -2.54
N THR A 92 14.51 -17.81 -1.95
CA THR A 92 15.39 -18.16 -0.81
C THR A 92 14.58 -18.79 0.33
N SER A 93 15.13 -19.84 0.94
CA SER A 93 14.50 -20.54 2.06
C SER A 93 14.39 -19.71 3.35
N GLU A 94 14.84 -18.45 3.36
CA GLU A 94 14.78 -17.60 4.55
C GLU A 94 13.33 -17.24 4.91
N PRO A 95 12.88 -17.58 6.14
CA PRO A 95 11.52 -17.31 6.60
C PRO A 95 11.14 -15.82 6.51
N LEU A 96 12.10 -14.93 6.78
CA LEU A 96 11.85 -13.49 6.78
C LEU A 96 11.57 -12.97 5.35
N TYR A 97 12.25 -13.52 4.34
CA TYR A 97 12.01 -13.17 2.95
C TYR A 97 10.62 -13.62 2.48
N GLN A 98 10.23 -14.86 2.80
CA GLN A 98 8.91 -15.39 2.47
C GLN A 98 7.79 -14.61 3.17
N PHE A 99 7.99 -14.25 4.44
CA PHE A 99 7.03 -13.44 5.18
C PHE A 99 6.82 -12.06 4.54
N VAL A 100 7.88 -11.35 4.17
CA VAL A 100 7.77 -10.04 3.50
C VAL A 100 7.03 -10.15 2.17
N LEU A 101 7.29 -11.21 1.38
CA LEU A 101 6.58 -11.48 0.13
C LEU A 101 5.08 -11.78 0.32
N LEU A 102 4.70 -12.42 1.42
CA LEU A 102 3.29 -12.65 1.75
C LEU A 102 2.61 -11.38 2.26
N LEU A 103 3.32 -10.56 3.05
CA LEU A 103 2.78 -9.37 3.69
C LEU A 103 2.23 -8.37 2.67
N GLN A 104 2.92 -8.17 1.53
CA GLN A 104 2.44 -7.29 0.45
C GLN A 104 1.05 -7.68 -0.11
N TYR A 105 0.64 -8.95 -0.01
CA TYR A 105 -0.68 -9.40 -0.47
C TYR A 105 -1.81 -9.16 0.55
N ALA A 106 -1.47 -8.85 1.81
CA ALA A 106 -2.44 -8.58 2.87
C ALA A 106 -2.61 -7.09 3.23
N VAL A 107 -1.79 -6.20 2.64
CA VAL A 107 -1.84 -4.76 2.91
C VAL A 107 -3.07 -4.12 2.25
N PRO A 108 -3.71 -3.13 2.92
CA PRO A 108 -4.83 -2.39 2.36
C PRO A 108 -4.54 -1.82 0.96
N PRO A 109 -5.59 -1.60 0.14
CA PRO A 109 -5.44 -1.10 -1.20
C PRO A 109 -4.77 0.27 -1.26
N ALA A 110 -3.94 0.45 -2.29
CA ALA A 110 -3.10 1.62 -2.42
C ALA A 110 -3.96 2.89 -2.53
N MET A 111 -3.69 3.85 -1.65
CA MET A 111 -4.26 5.20 -1.67
C MET A 111 -4.08 5.88 -3.04
N ASN A 112 -3.00 5.53 -3.75
CA ASN A 112 -2.68 6.02 -5.08
C ASN A 112 -3.75 5.69 -6.14
N LEU A 113 -4.54 4.62 -5.97
CA LEU A 113 -5.69 4.38 -6.86
C LEU A 113 -6.74 5.49 -6.74
N GLY A 114 -6.98 5.98 -5.52
CA GLY A 114 -7.82 7.15 -5.27
C GLY A 114 -7.29 8.37 -6.00
N THR A 115 -6.00 8.66 -5.86
CA THR A 115 -5.34 9.79 -6.56
C THR A 115 -5.42 9.67 -8.08
N ILE A 116 -5.26 8.47 -8.65
CA ILE A 116 -5.40 8.24 -10.09
C ILE A 116 -6.85 8.51 -10.53
N THR A 117 -7.85 7.97 -9.84
CA THR A 117 -9.27 8.23 -10.18
C THR A 117 -9.63 9.71 -10.08
N GLN A 118 -9.01 10.44 -9.15
CA GLN A 118 -9.13 11.89 -9.02
C GLN A 118 -8.51 12.62 -10.21
N LEU A 119 -7.28 12.26 -10.59
CA LEU A 119 -6.58 12.86 -11.75
C LEU A 119 -7.34 12.65 -13.07
N PHE A 120 -7.96 11.48 -13.25
CA PHE A 120 -8.74 11.17 -14.45
C PHE A 120 -10.22 11.62 -14.36
N GLY A 121 -10.64 12.21 -13.24
CA GLY A 121 -11.99 12.75 -13.05
C GLY A 121 -13.12 11.72 -13.12
N ALA A 122 -12.81 10.43 -13.04
CA ALA A 122 -13.77 9.34 -13.21
C ALA A 122 -13.80 8.45 -11.96
N GLY A 123 -14.95 8.37 -11.30
CA GLY A 123 -15.18 7.44 -10.18
C GLY A 123 -14.50 7.84 -8.86
N GLU A 124 -14.08 9.09 -8.68
CA GLU A 124 -13.47 9.61 -7.44
C GLU A 124 -14.35 9.40 -6.20
N SER A 125 -15.65 9.71 -6.31
CA SER A 125 -16.63 9.54 -5.23
C SER A 125 -16.77 8.08 -4.83
N GLU A 126 -16.76 7.20 -5.83
CA GLU A 126 -16.96 5.78 -5.66
C GLU A 126 -15.71 5.11 -5.06
N CYS A 127 -14.54 5.48 -5.57
CA CYS A 127 -13.26 5.04 -5.07
C CYS A 127 -13.05 5.46 -3.61
N SER A 128 -13.45 6.69 -3.24
CA SER A 128 -13.33 7.18 -1.87
C SER A 128 -14.16 6.35 -0.89
N VAL A 129 -15.40 5.97 -1.25
CA VAL A 129 -16.26 5.09 -0.41
C VAL A 129 -15.66 3.70 -0.26
N ILE A 130 -15.11 3.13 -1.33
CA ILE A 130 -14.40 1.84 -1.27
C ILE A 130 -13.18 1.95 -0.34
N LEU A 131 -12.39 3.01 -0.48
CA LEU A 131 -11.22 3.27 0.36
C LEU A 131 -11.62 3.36 1.84
N LEU A 132 -12.67 4.10 2.19
CA LEU A 132 -13.18 4.18 3.56
C LEU A 132 -13.48 2.80 4.14
N TRP A 133 -14.27 1.98 3.43
CA TRP A 133 -14.64 0.65 3.92
C TRP A 133 -13.45 -0.29 4.02
N THR A 134 -12.53 -0.23 3.05
CA THR A 134 -11.30 -1.04 3.10
C THR A 134 -10.43 -0.63 4.29
N TYR A 135 -10.12 0.66 4.47
CA TYR A 135 -9.31 1.11 5.61
C TYR A 135 -9.98 0.84 6.97
N ALA A 136 -11.30 0.93 7.08
CA ALA A 136 -12.02 0.57 8.30
C ALA A 136 -11.85 -0.92 8.65
N LEU A 137 -11.91 -1.81 7.66
CA LEU A 137 -11.70 -3.25 7.83
C LEU A 137 -10.23 -3.67 7.85
N ALA A 138 -9.32 -2.77 7.48
CA ALA A 138 -7.89 -3.05 7.42
C ALA A 138 -7.31 -3.39 8.79
N SER A 139 -7.77 -2.76 9.88
CA SER A 139 -7.29 -3.06 11.23
C SER A 139 -7.46 -4.54 11.60
N VAL A 140 -8.62 -5.12 11.27
CA VAL A 140 -8.92 -6.53 11.51
C VAL A 140 -8.10 -7.42 10.58
N SER A 141 -8.10 -7.12 9.28
CA SER A 141 -7.39 -7.91 8.26
C SER A 141 -5.87 -7.93 8.48
N LEU A 142 -5.28 -6.78 8.79
CA LEU A 142 -3.84 -6.63 9.08
C LEU A 142 -3.41 -7.28 10.38
N THR A 143 -4.36 -7.67 11.25
CA THR A 143 -4.03 -8.45 12.44
C THR A 143 -4.08 -9.95 12.11
N VAL A 144 -5.13 -10.39 11.41
CA VAL A 144 -5.37 -11.81 11.14
C VAL A 144 -4.35 -12.39 10.14
N TRP A 145 -4.13 -11.73 9.00
CA TRP A 145 -3.30 -12.29 7.92
C TRP A 145 -1.81 -12.36 8.27
N PRO A 146 -1.16 -11.32 8.82
CA PRO A 146 0.24 -11.43 9.23
C PRO A 146 0.45 -12.48 10.31
N THR A 147 -0.49 -12.63 11.26
CA THR A 147 -0.43 -13.70 12.27
C THR A 147 -0.49 -15.07 11.60
N PHE A 148 -1.40 -15.26 10.64
CA PHE A 148 -1.49 -16.49 9.87
C PHE A 148 -0.22 -16.76 9.03
N PHE A 149 0.35 -15.73 8.40
CA PHE A 149 1.58 -15.86 7.61
C PHE A 149 2.80 -16.17 8.47
N MET A 150 2.91 -15.58 9.67
CA MET A 150 3.95 -15.97 10.62
C MET A 150 3.83 -17.44 11.00
N TRP A 151 2.62 -17.91 11.31
CA TRP A 151 2.40 -19.34 11.60
C TRP A 151 2.69 -20.25 10.40
N LEU A 152 2.45 -19.79 9.17
CA LEU A 152 2.67 -20.55 7.95
C LEU A 152 4.16 -20.71 7.59
N VAL A 153 4.98 -19.76 8.01
CA VAL A 153 6.39 -19.60 7.64
C VAL A 153 7.34 -19.99 8.80
N ALA A 154 6.85 -20.02 10.04
CA ALA A 154 7.52 -20.58 11.21
C ALA A 154 7.64 -22.11 11.12
#